data_AF-A0A7Z8D0V6-F1
#
_entry.id   AF-A0A7Z8D0V6-F1
#
_cell.length_a   1.000
_cell.length_b   1.000
_cell.length_c   1.000
_cell.angle_alpha   90.00
_cell.angle_beta   90.00
_cell.angle_gamma   90.00
#
_symmetry.space_group_name_H-M   'P 1'
#
loop_
_entity.id
_entity.type
_entity.pdbx_description
1 polymer ?
#
loop_
_entity_poly.entity_id
_entity_poly.type
_entity_poly.pdbx_seq_one_letter_code
_entity_poly.pdbx_strand_id
1 'polypeptide(L)' 'MESFHSSLKFEIFYINKEPIDSNHIVIDMVKNYITFWNNKRILTKLNRLSPVNCRKKMT' A
#
# COMPACT_ATOMS: atom_id res chain seq x y z
N MET A 1 -2.52 -14.95 -1.59
CA MET A 1 -1.77 -13.91 -2.33
C MET A 1 -2.17 -12.56 -1.77
N GLU A 2 -1.23 -11.76 -1.27
CA GLU A 2 -1.55 -10.37 -0.89
C GLU A 2 -1.83 -9.54 -2.15
N SER A 3 -3.04 -8.99 -2.22
CA SER A 3 -3.54 -8.12 -3.28
C SER A 3 -3.54 -6.68 -2.81
N PHE A 4 -3.11 -5.76 -3.68
CA PHE A 4 -3.11 -4.32 -3.40
C PHE A 4 -4.48 -3.84 -2.92
N HIS A 5 -5.55 -4.18 -3.64
CA HIS A 5 -6.89 -3.70 -3.33
C HIS A 5 -7.46 -4.30 -2.04
N SER A 6 -7.22 -5.58 -1.78
CA SER A 6 -7.67 -6.23 -0.55
C SER A 6 -6.97 -5.64 0.68
N SER A 7 -5.65 -5.42 0.59
CA SER A 7 -4.86 -4.83 1.67
C SER A 7 -5.17 -3.35 1.88
N LEU A 8 -5.33 -2.56 0.81
CA LEU A 8 -5.78 -1.16 0.92
C LEU A 8 -7.14 -1.09 1.62
N LYS A 9 -8.12 -1.91 1.19
CA LYS A 9 -9.46 -1.94 1.80
C LYS A 9 -9.38 -2.25 3.29
N PHE A 10 -8.61 -3.27 3.66
CA PHE A 10 -8.49 -3.71 5.04
C PHE A 10 -7.72 -2.72 5.93
N GLU A 11 -6.52 -2.33 5.51
CA GLU A 11 -5.60 -1.51 6.31
C GLU A 11 -6.06 -0.05 6.41
N ILE A 12 -6.66 0.51 5.34
CA ILE A 12 -7.06 1.93 5.31
C ILE A 12 -8.53 2.15 5.63
N PHE A 13 -9.45 1.27 5.22
CA PHE A 13 -10.89 1.54 5.39
C PHE A 13 -11.56 0.72 6.49
N TYR A 14 -11.02 -0.45 6.85
CA TYR A 14 -11.58 -1.27 7.93
C TYR A 14 -10.83 -1.13 9.26
N ILE A 15 -9.50 -1.04 9.24
CA ILE A 15 -8.70 -0.88 10.46
C ILE A 15 -8.65 0.58 10.92
N ASN A 16 -8.53 1.53 9.97
CA ASN A 16 -8.53 2.94 10.33
C ASN A 16 -9.94 3.33 10.78
N LYS A 17 -10.07 3.69 12.06
CA LYS A 17 -11.34 4.10 12.67
C LYS A 17 -11.58 5.60 12.58
N GLU A 18 -10.60 6.35 12.04
CA GLU A 18 -10.76 7.78 11.83
C GLU A 18 -11.87 8.06 10.83
N PRO A 19 -12.80 8.97 11.14
CA PRO A 19 -13.88 9.32 10.24
C PRO A 19 -13.33 9.96 8.96
N ILE A 20 -13.77 9.43 7.83
CA ILE A 20 -13.34 9.85 6.50
C ILE A 20 -14.36 10.87 6.00
N ASP A 21 -14.11 12.14 6.33
CA ASP A 21 -15.12 13.20 6.19
C ASP A 21 -15.03 13.96 4.86
N SER A 22 -14.04 13.65 4.02
CA SER A 22 -13.81 14.34 2.75
C SER A 22 -13.13 13.48 1.71
N ASN A 23 -13.51 13.66 0.45
CA ASN A 23 -12.86 13.04 -0.70
C ASN A 23 -11.36 13.39 -0.80
N HIS A 24 -10.96 14.59 -0.35
CA HIS A 24 -9.55 14.97 -0.33
C HIS A 24 -8.73 14.08 0.62
N ILE A 25 -9.28 13.77 1.80
CA ILE A 25 -8.67 12.88 2.77
C ILE A 25 -8.53 11.47 2.18
N VAL A 26 -9.57 10.96 1.52
CA VAL A 26 -9.51 9.65 0.83
C VAL A 26 -8.39 9.61 -0.21
N ILE A 27 -8.32 10.64 -1.07
CA ILE A 27 -7.31 10.72 -2.13
C ILE A 27 -5.91 10.71 -1.52
N ASP A 28 -5.67 11.47 -0.46
CA ASP A 28 -4.36 11.52 0.19
C ASP A 28 -4.01 10.21 0.89
N MET A 29 -4.97 9.56 1.57
CA MET A 29 -4.77 8.23 2.13
C MET A 29 -4.37 7.21 1.06
N VAL A 30 -5.04 7.20 -0.10
CA VAL A 30 -4.72 6.28 -1.21
C VAL A 30 -3.35 6.60 -1.80
N LYS A 31 -3.01 7.87 -2.05
CA LYS A 31 -1.68 8.27 -2.55
C LYS A 31 -0.55 7.87 -1.60
N ASN A 32 -0.76 8.09 -0.30
CA ASN A 32 0.19 7.69 0.74
C ASN A 32 0.35 6.16 0.77
N TYR A 33 -0.76 5.43 0.65
CA TYR A 33 -0.73 3.97 0.62
C TYR A 33 -0.02 3.42 -0.63
N ILE A 34 -0.22 4.00 -1.82
CA ILE A 34 0.51 3.64 -3.04
C ILE A 34 2.02 3.82 -2.85
N THR A 35 2.42 4.92 -2.21
CA THR A 35 3.83 5.22 -1.94
C THR A 35 4.42 4.21 -0.96
N PHE A 36 3.71 3.91 0.13
CA PHE A 36 4.09 2.87 1.09
C PHE A 36 4.20 1.50 0.41
N TRP A 37 3.18 1.10 -0.34
CA TRP A 37 3.12 -0.18 -1.03
C TRP A 37 4.33 -0.41 -1.93
N ASN A 38 4.66 0.57 -2.77
CA ASN A 38 5.72 0.42 -3.76
C ASN A 38 7.13 0.51 -3.16
N ASN A 39 7.34 1.35 -2.15
CA ASN A 39 8.67 1.68 -1.67
C ASN A 39 9.05 1.01 -0.35
N LYS A 40 8.08 0.76 0.53
CA LYS A 40 8.32 0.32 1.92
C LYS A 40 7.73 -1.06 2.24
N ARG A 41 6.65 -1.48 1.59
CA ARG A 41 5.99 -2.76 1.90
C ARG A 41 6.89 -3.93 1.53
N ILE A 42 7.28 -4.69 2.54
CA ILE A 42 8.12 -5.86 2.40
C ILE A 42 7.22 -7.06 2.11
N LEU A 43 7.38 -7.65 0.93
CA LEU A 43 6.60 -8.82 0.54
C LEU A 43 7.50 -10.05 0.60
N THR A 44 7.06 -11.09 1.32
CA THR A 44 7.79 -12.38 1.43
C THR A 44 8.07 -12.99 0.06
N LYS A 45 7.10 -12.87 -0.86
CA LYS A 45 7.24 -13.29 -2.28
C LYS A 45 8.27 -12.50 -3.10
N LEU A 46 8.77 -11.37 -2.59
CA LEU A 46 9.78 -10.54 -3.26
C LEU A 46 11.15 -10.64 -2.56
N ASN A 47 11.47 -11.77 -1.91
CA ASN A 47 12.71 -11.95 -1.16
C ASN A 47 12.94 -10.84 -0.13
N ARG A 48 11.86 -10.41 0.55
CA ARG A 48 11.87 -9.31 1.52
C ARG A 48 12.29 -7.95 0.94
N LEU A 49 12.16 -7.76 -0.38
CA LEU A 49 12.35 -6.47 -1.03
C LEU A 49 11.02 -5.73 -1.17
N SER A 50 11.12 -4.40 -1.29
CA SER A 50 9.99 -3.59 -1.76
C SER A 50 9.74 -3.84 -3.24
N PRO A 51 8.52 -3.62 -3.75
CA PRO A 51 8.20 -3.78 -5.16
C PRO A 51 9.14 -3.04 -6.11
N VAL A 52 9.50 -1.79 -5.80
CA VAL A 52 10.45 -1.01 -6.62
C VAL A 52 11.83 -1.66 -6.63
N ASN A 53 12.34 -2.10 -5.48
CA ASN A 53 13.65 -2.73 -5.40
C ASN A 53 13.69 -4.08 -6.12
N CYS A 54 12.58 -4.83 -6.09
CA CYS A 54 12.46 -6.06 -6.86
C CYS A 54 12.56 -5.79 -8.37
N ARG A 55 11.84 -4.78 -8.89
CA ARG A 55 11.90 -4.40 -10.32
C ARG A 55 13.30 -3.97 -10.73
N LYS A 56 13.98 -3.16 -9.91
CA LYS A 56 15.36 -2.71 -10.17
C LYS A 56 16.36 -3.86 -10.27
N LYS A 57 16.17 -4.96 -9.54
CA LYS A 57 17.04 -6.14 -9.63
C LYS A 57 16.77 -7.02 -10.86
N MET A 58 15.61 -6.87 -11.48
CA MET A 58 15.23 -7.60 -12.69
C MET A 58 15.65 -6.87 -13.97
N THR A 59 16.21 -5.66 -13.86
CA THR A 59 16.72 -4.84 -14.96
C THR A 59 18.24 -4.89 -14.93
#